data_AF-A0A935Z719-F1
#
_entry.id   AF-A0A935Z719-F1
#
_cell.length_a   1.000
_cell.length_b   1.000
_cell.length_c   1.000
_cell.angle_alpha   90.00
_cell.angle_beta   90.00
_cell.angle_gamma   90.00
#
_symmetry.space_group_name_H-M   'P 1'
#
loop_
_entity.id
_entity.type
_entity.pdbx_description
1 polymer ?
#
loop_
_entity_poly.entity_id
_entity_poly.type
_entity_poly.pdbx_seq_one_letter_code
_entity_poly.pdbx_strand_id
1 'polypeptide(L)'
;MFGRSTGLEKAAQALATAGGVAHAAFFMLFVYRIFGTSWLYLVLAALALFGMGANFVGFMLIKHGGRAAARKYGMWCIAASTADAALLLLLASILGA
;
A
#
# COMPACT_ATOMS: atom_id res chain seq x y z
N MET A 1 -2.60 -18.83 -24.08
CA MET A 1 -1.90 -17.59 -24.49
C MET A 1 -1.21 -17.00 -23.26
N PHE A 2 0.06 -17.32 -23.03
CA PHE A 2 0.85 -16.72 -21.95
C PHE A 2 1.26 -15.31 -22.39
N GLY A 3 0.41 -14.33 -22.09
CA GLY A 3 0.73 -12.92 -22.30
C GLY A 3 1.94 -12.54 -21.45
N ARG A 4 3.04 -12.13 -22.10
CA ARG A 4 4.20 -11.52 -21.45
C ARG A 4 3.70 -10.48 -20.45
N SER A 5 4.01 -10.64 -19.16
CA SER A 5 3.83 -9.57 -18.20
C SER A 5 4.61 -8.35 -18.69
N THR A 6 3.94 -7.24 -18.94
CA THR A 6 4.59 -6.02 -19.45
C THR A 6 5.60 -5.50 -18.43
N GLY A 7 6.62 -4.73 -18.85
CA GLY A 7 7.58 -4.14 -17.90
C GLY A 7 6.91 -3.32 -16.80
N LEU A 8 5.78 -2.69 -17.14
CA LEU A 8 4.89 -1.98 -16.22
C LEU A 8 4.30 -2.89 -15.11
N GLU A 9 3.83 -4.10 -15.46
CA GLU A 9 3.28 -5.05 -14.47
C GLU A 9 4.35 -5.51 -13.47
N LYS A 10 5.59 -5.72 -13.93
CA LYS A 10 6.73 -6.06 -13.05
C LYS A 10 7.09 -4.89 -12.12
N ALA A 11 7.13 -3.66 -12.66
CA ALA A 11 7.36 -2.47 -11.86
C ALA A 11 6.26 -2.28 -10.81
N ALA A 12 4.99 -2.48 -11.19
CA ALA A 12 3.86 -2.41 -10.27
C ALA A 12 3.94 -3.49 -9.17
N GLN A 13 4.34 -4.72 -9.51
CA GLN A 13 4.56 -5.78 -8.52
C GLN A 13 5.69 -5.45 -7.55
N ALA A 14 6.81 -4.93 -8.05
CA ALA A 14 7.93 -4.49 -7.20
C ALA A 14 7.50 -3.33 -6.28
N LEU A 15 6.78 -2.35 -6.83
CA LEU A 15 6.22 -1.24 -6.07
C LEU A 15 5.23 -1.73 -5.02
N ALA A 16 4.40 -2.73 -5.32
CA ALA A 16 3.49 -3.32 -4.35
C ALA A 16 4.24 -4.03 -3.21
N THR A 17 5.31 -4.77 -3.49
CA THR A 17 6.13 -5.35 -2.41
C THR A 17 6.75 -4.27 -1.54
N ALA A 18 7.31 -3.21 -2.13
CA ALA A 18 7.89 -2.09 -1.38
C ALA A 18 6.82 -1.33 -0.57
N GLY A 19 5.68 -1.05 -1.18
CA GLY A 19 4.52 -0.44 -0.54
C GLY A 19 4.01 -1.28 0.63
N GLY A 20 4.00 -2.61 0.50
CA GLY A 20 3.55 -3.51 1.57
C GLY A 20 4.45 -3.40 2.80
N VAL A 21 5.76 -3.35 2.59
CA VAL A 21 6.74 -3.14 3.67
C VAL A 21 6.58 -1.75 4.29
N ALA A 22 6.38 -0.71 3.48
CA ALA A 22 6.15 0.65 3.96
C ALA A 22 4.91 0.75 4.86
N HIS A 23 3.77 0.19 4.43
CA HIS A 23 2.55 0.20 5.25
C HIS A 23 2.73 -0.62 6.53
N ALA A 24 3.48 -1.73 6.50
CA ALA A 24 3.78 -2.50 7.72
C ALA A 24 4.64 -1.69 8.71
N ALA A 25 5.63 -0.96 8.21
CA ALA A 25 6.46 -0.09 9.02
C ALA A 25 5.64 1.07 9.62
N PHE A 26 4.82 1.76 8.81
CA PHE A 26 3.92 2.80 9.28
C PHE A 26 2.92 2.28 10.31
N PHE A 27 2.33 1.11 10.08
CA PHE A 27 1.41 0.50 11.02
C PHE A 27 2.07 0.26 12.38
N MET A 28 3.24 -0.38 12.41
CA MET A 28 3.97 -0.61 13.66
C MET A 28 4.35 0.70 14.36
N LEU A 29 4.80 1.69 13.60
CA LEU A 29 5.19 3.00 14.10
C LEU A 29 4.02 3.78 14.72
N PHE A 30 2.85 3.73 14.10
CA PHE A 30 1.64 4.37 14.64
C PHE A 30 1.04 3.59 15.80
N VAL A 31 0.99 2.25 15.73
CA VAL A 31 0.51 1.41 16.84
C VAL A 31 1.35 1.61 18.10
N TYR A 32 2.67 1.69 17.96
CA TYR A 32 3.57 1.96 19.07
C TYR A 32 3.25 3.32 19.74
N ARG A 33 2.86 4.34 18.95
CA ARG A 33 2.48 5.67 19.48
C ARG A 33 1.08 5.76 20.08
N ILE A 34 0.19 4.79 19.84
CA ILE A 34 -1.15 4.78 20.46
C ILE A 34 -1.03 4.78 21.99
N PHE A 35 -0.05 4.06 22.55
CA PHE A 35 0.12 3.90 23.99
C PHE A 35 0.67 5.16 24.71
N GLY A 36 1.03 6.22 23.98
CA GLY A 36 1.71 7.38 24.56
C GLY A 36 1.12 8.75 24.26
N THR A 37 0.26 8.90 23.24
CA THR A 37 0.03 10.25 22.68
C THR A 37 -1.43 10.58 22.40
N SER A 38 -2.09 9.92 21.45
CA SER A 38 -3.45 10.32 21.02
C SER A 38 -4.17 9.27 20.18
N TRP A 39 -5.50 9.38 20.15
CA TRP A 39 -6.38 8.56 19.32
C TRP A 39 -6.18 8.77 17.80
N LEU A 40 -5.52 9.87 17.40
CA LEU A 40 -5.15 10.14 16.01
C LEU A 40 -4.25 9.03 15.42
N TYR A 41 -3.33 8.48 16.21
CA TYR A 41 -2.44 7.40 15.79
C TYR A 41 -3.21 6.10 15.49
N LEU A 42 -4.36 5.92 16.12
CA LEU A 42 -5.26 4.78 15.87
C LEU A 42 -5.92 4.91 14.49
N VAL A 43 -6.30 6.14 14.11
CA VAL A 43 -6.81 6.45 12.76
C VAL A 43 -5.73 6.26 11.70
N LEU A 44 -4.50 6.74 11.96
CA LEU A 44 -3.37 6.57 11.04
C LEU A 44 -2.95 5.10 10.88
N ALA A 45 -2.99 4.32 11.96
CA ALA A 45 -2.74 2.88 11.92
C ALA A 45 -3.84 2.14 11.12
N ALA A 46 -5.11 2.51 11.30
CA ALA A 46 -6.20 1.96 10.51
C ALA A 46 -6.07 2.30 9.02
N LEU A 47 -5.63 3.52 8.70
CA LEU A 47 -5.37 3.95 7.33
C LEU A 47 -4.21 3.14 6.72
N ALA A 48 -3.11 2.93 7.46
CA ALA A 48 -2.01 2.08 7.03
C ALA A 48 -2.44 0.63 6.76
N LEU A 49 -3.33 0.06 7.56
CA LEU A 49 -3.91 -1.27 7.30
C LEU A 49 -4.79 -1.28 6.05
N PHE A 50 -5.59 -0.23 5.84
CA PHE A 50 -6.42 -0.09 4.65
C PHE A 50 -5.56 0.02 3.38
N GLY A 51 -4.53 0.87 3.40
CA GLY A 51 -3.56 0.99 2.32
C GLY A 51 -2.84 -0.33 2.05
N MET A 52 -2.46 -1.07 3.10
CA MET A 52 -1.87 -2.41 2.95
C MET A 52 -2.83 -3.40 2.28
N GLY A 53 -4.10 -3.40 2.68
CA GLY A 53 -5.14 -4.25 2.08
C GLY A 53 -5.35 -3.94 0.60
N ALA A 54 -5.46 -2.66 0.24
CA ALA A 54 -5.59 -2.22 -1.15
C ALA A 54 -4.37 -2.62 -2.00
N ASN A 55 -3.17 -2.49 -1.43
CA ASN A 55 -1.94 -2.90 -2.09
C ASN A 55 -1.87 -4.41 -2.35
N PHE A 56 -2.25 -5.21 -1.35
CA PHE A 56 -2.28 -6.66 -1.45
C PHE A 56 -3.30 -7.14 -2.48
N VAL A 57 -4.50 -6.56 -2.48
CA VAL A 57 -5.54 -6.82 -3.50
C VAL A 57 -5.03 -6.43 -4.88
N GLY A 58 -4.38 -5.27 -5.01
CA GLY A 58 -3.77 -4.82 -6.26
C GLY A 58 -2.71 -5.79 -6.79
N PHE A 59 -1.82 -6.26 -5.90
CA PHE A 59 -0.80 -7.26 -6.23
C PHE A 59 -1.42 -8.59 -6.68
N MET A 60 -2.43 -9.08 -5.96
CA MET A 60 -3.13 -10.32 -6.31
C MET A 60 -3.85 -10.22 -7.65
N LEU A 61 -4.48 -9.08 -7.94
CA LEU A 61 -5.14 -8.81 -9.22
C LEU A 61 -4.15 -8.76 -10.38
N ILE A 62 -2.94 -8.21 -10.19
CA ILE A 62 -1.90 -8.21 -11.24
C ILE A 62 -1.31 -9.62 -11.41
N LYS A 63 -1.04 -10.32 -10.30
CA LYS A 63 -0.35 -11.63 -10.32
C LYS A 63 -1.25 -12.77 -10.81
N HIS A 64 -2.52 -12.79 -10.42
CA HIS A 64 -3.46 -13.88 -10.70
C HIS A 64 -4.62 -13.45 -11.62
N GLY A 65 -4.74 -12.17 -11.97
CA GLY A 65 -5.76 -11.69 -12.90
C GLY A 65 -5.53 -12.16 -14.33
N GLY A 66 -6.38 -13.08 -14.79
CA GLY A 66 -6.38 -13.58 -16.17
C GLY A 66 -6.91 -12.59 -17.22
N ARG A 67 -7.56 -11.49 -16.81
CA ARG A 67 -8.16 -10.49 -17.71
C ARG A 67 -7.41 -9.15 -17.64
N ALA A 68 -7.24 -8.50 -18.79
CA ALA A 68 -6.60 -7.19 -18.90
C ALA A 68 -7.27 -6.11 -18.03
N ALA A 69 -8.60 -6.16 -17.88
CA ALA A 69 -9.33 -5.25 -16.99
C ALA A 69 -8.93 -5.44 -15.51
N ALA A 70 -8.85 -6.69 -15.03
CA ALA A 70 -8.45 -6.98 -13.64
C ALA A 70 -7.03 -6.47 -13.34
N ARG A 71 -6.11 -6.61 -14.31
CA ARG A 71 -4.75 -6.07 -14.18
C ARG A 71 -4.72 -4.54 -14.14
N LYS A 72 -5.55 -3.88 -14.96
CA LYS A 72 -5.72 -2.42 -14.92
C LYS A 72 -6.22 -1.96 -13.54
N TYR A 73 -7.26 -2.60 -13.00
CA TYR A 73 -7.74 -2.31 -11.65
C TYR A 73 -6.68 -2.57 -10.58
N GLY A 74 -5.89 -3.65 -10.73
CA GLY A 74 -4.77 -3.93 -9.82
C GLY A 74 -3.71 -2.82 -9.82
N MET A 75 -3.39 -2.26 -10.98
CA MET A 75 -2.46 -1.12 -11.09
C MET A 75 -3.02 0.15 -10.43
N TRP A 76 -4.32 0.42 -10.61
CA TRP A 76 -4.97 1.55 -9.92
C TRP A 76 -4.98 1.38 -8.41
N CYS A 77 -5.20 0.17 -7.90
CA CYS A 77 -5.11 -0.13 -6.47
C CYS A 77 -3.72 0.11 -5.91
N ILE A 78 -2.66 -0.34 -6.60
CA ILE A 78 -1.28 -0.12 -6.15
C ILE A 78 -0.93 1.37 -6.20
N ALA A 79 -1.35 2.09 -7.24
CA ALA A 79 -1.14 3.53 -7.33
C ALA A 79 -1.86 4.29 -6.20
N ALA A 80 -3.13 3.96 -5.93
CA ALA A 80 -3.90 4.56 -4.83
C ALA A 80 -3.26 4.27 -3.47
N SER A 81 -2.85 3.03 -3.22
CA SER A 81 -2.13 2.65 -2.00
C SER A 81 -0.77 3.35 -1.88
N THR A 82 -0.06 3.56 -2.99
CA THR A 82 1.21 4.29 -2.97
C THR A 82 1.01 5.76 -2.61
N ALA A 83 -0.08 6.38 -3.09
CA ALA A 83 -0.45 7.74 -2.71
C ALA A 83 -0.79 7.82 -1.20
N ASP A 84 -1.48 6.80 -0.67
CA ASP A 84 -1.75 6.68 0.76
C ASP A 84 -0.45 6.55 1.58
N ALA A 85 0.49 5.70 1.14
CA ALA A 85 1.81 5.59 1.78
C ALA A 85 2.58 6.92 1.80
N ALA A 86 2.49 7.71 0.72
CA ALA A 86 3.10 9.03 0.67
C ALA A 86 2.44 10.01 1.65
N LEU A 87 1.11 9.94 1.82
CA LEU A 87 0.38 10.72 2.81
C LEU A 87 0.78 10.31 4.24
N LEU A 88 0.84 9.02 4.53
CA LEU A 88 1.29 8.50 5.83
C LEU A 88 2.73 8.92 6.14
N LEU A 89 3.62 8.91 5.13
CA LEU A 89 4.98 9.40 5.26
C LEU A 89 5.04 10.89 5.59
N LEU A 90 4.26 11.72 4.88
CA LEU A 90 4.19 13.16 5.14
C LEU A 90 3.69 13.44 6.55
N LEU A 91 2.62 12.76 6.97
CA LEU A 91 2.06 12.90 8.30
C LEU A 91 3.02 12.39 9.38
N ALA A 92 3.71 11.27 9.14
CA ALA A 92 4.76 10.80 10.03
C ALA A 92 5.86 11.85 10.18
N SER A 93 6.35 12.43 9.08
CA SER A 93 7.37 13.48 9.10
C SER A 93 6.95 14.71 9.91
N ILE A 94 5.71 15.19 9.74
CA ILE A 94 5.18 16.35 10.48
C ILE A 94 5.01 16.04 11.97
N LEU A 95 4.53 14.84 12.30
CA LEU A 95 4.26 14.44 13.68
C LEU A 95 5.52 14.00 14.44
N GLY A 96 6.70 14.06 13.80
CA GLY A 96 7.95 13.56 14.38
C GLY A 96 7.89 12.06 14.64
N ALA A 97 7.26 11.34 13.71
CA ALA A 97 6.87 9.96 13.85
C ALA A 97 7.96 8.97 13.38
#